data_AF-A0A655F815-F1
#
_entry.id   AF-A0A655F815-F1
#
_cell.length_a   1.000
_cell.length_b   1.000
_cell.length_c   1.000
_cell.angle_alpha   90.00
_cell.angle_beta   90.00
_cell.angle_gamma   90.00
#
_symmetry.space_group_name_H-M   'P 1'
#
loop_
_entity.id
_entity.type
_entity.pdbx_description
1 polymer ?
#
loop_
_entity_poly.entity_id
_entity_poly.type
_entity_poly.pdbx_seq_one_letter_code
_entity_poly.pdbx_strand_id
1 'polypeptide(L)'
;MQALSHTARWLGDQLREVDHCEVISDGSAIPVVSFRLAGDRGYTEFDVSHELRTFGWQVPAYTMPDNATDVAVLRIVVREGLSADLARALHDDAVTALAALDKVKPGGHFDAQHFAH
;
A
#
# COMPACT_ATOMS: atom_id res chain seq x y z
N MET A 1 -2.76 14.51 -17.27
CA MET A 1 -2.90 13.03 -17.20
C MET A 1 -1.57 12.28 -17.33
N GLN A 2 -0.68 12.56 -18.30
CA GLN A 2 0.60 11.84 -18.45
C GLN A 2 1.49 11.85 -17.19
N ALA A 3 1.57 12.99 -16.47
CA ALA A 3 2.38 13.10 -15.26
C ALA A 3 1.90 12.17 -14.14
N LEU A 4 0.58 12.09 -13.90
CA LEU A 4 0.00 11.21 -12.89
C LEU A 4 0.26 9.73 -13.19
N SER A 5 0.09 9.33 -14.44
CA SER A 5 0.39 7.95 -14.88
C SER A 5 1.89 7.63 -14.75
N HIS A 6 2.78 8.58 -15.03
CA HIS A 6 4.21 8.38 -14.83
C HIS A 6 4.56 8.18 -13.35
N THR A 7 4.02 9.01 -12.46
CA THR A 7 4.22 8.87 -11.01
C THR A 7 3.64 7.56 -10.48
N ALA A 8 2.44 7.17 -10.94
CA ALA A 8 1.85 5.89 -10.55
C ALA A 8 2.68 4.70 -10.99
N ARG A 9 3.16 4.69 -12.25
CA ARG A 9 4.03 3.63 -12.77
C ARG A 9 5.36 3.56 -12.03
N TRP A 10 6.00 4.70 -11.80
CA TRP A 10 7.23 4.75 -11.02
C TRP A 10 7.02 4.16 -9.62
N LEU A 11 5.95 4.55 -8.91
CA LEU A 11 5.66 4.04 -7.58
C LEU A 11 5.35 2.54 -7.59
N GLY A 12 4.57 2.07 -8.58
CA GLY A 12 4.29 0.65 -8.76
C GLY A 12 5.54 -0.18 -9.04
N ASP A 13 6.46 0.35 -9.85
CA ASP A 13 7.74 -0.30 -10.15
C ASP A 13 8.64 -0.35 -8.90
N GLN A 14 8.74 0.73 -8.12
CA GLN A 14 9.53 0.72 -6.89
C GLN A 14 8.97 -0.26 -5.84
N LEU A 15 7.64 -0.28 -5.65
CA LEU A 15 7.01 -1.23 -4.73
C LEU A 15 7.20 -2.69 -5.16
N ARG A 16 7.37 -2.97 -6.46
CA ARG A 16 7.65 -4.31 -6.95
C ARG A 16 9.05 -4.81 -6.56
N GLU A 17 10.00 -3.90 -6.39
CA GLU A 17 11.36 -4.23 -5.96
C GLU A 17 11.47 -4.46 -4.43
N VAL A 18 10.40 -4.15 -3.68
CA VAL A 18 10.33 -4.39 -2.23
C VAL A 18 9.82 -5.82 -1.99
N ASP A 19 10.60 -6.63 -1.29
CA ASP A 19 10.30 -8.05 -1.07
C ASP A 19 9.01 -8.29 -0.26
N HIS A 20 8.59 -7.31 0.54
CA HIS A 20 7.32 -7.32 1.29
C HIS A 20 6.08 -7.19 0.43
N CYS A 21 6.21 -6.71 -0.81
CA CYS A 21 5.08 -6.24 -1.58
C CYS A 21 4.82 -7.12 -2.81
N GLU A 22 3.57 -7.55 -2.97
CA GLU A 22 3.07 -8.12 -4.22
C GLU A 22 2.16 -7.09 -4.90
N VAL A 23 2.64 -6.50 -6.00
CA VAL A 23 1.91 -5.47 -6.75
C VAL A 23 0.82 -6.11 -7.63
N ILE A 24 -0.42 -5.68 -7.41
CA ILE A 24 -1.63 -6.15 -8.12
C ILE A 24 -1.99 -5.22 -9.27
N SER A 25 -1.93 -3.90 -9.05
CA SER A 25 -2.09 -2.87 -10.07
C SER A 25 -0.90 -1.92 -9.99
N ASP A 26 -0.24 -1.69 -11.11
CA ASP A 26 1.01 -0.92 -11.21
C ASP A 26 0.81 0.50 -11.76
N GLY A 27 -0.43 0.94 -11.90
CA GLY A 27 -0.74 2.26 -12.44
C GLY A 27 -0.72 2.38 -13.97
N SER A 28 -0.54 1.26 -14.70
CA SER A 28 -0.48 1.26 -16.17
C SER A 28 -1.83 1.54 -16.86
N ALA A 29 -2.93 1.06 -16.29
CA ALA A 29 -4.29 1.24 -16.85
C ALA A 29 -4.93 2.56 -16.41
N ILE A 30 -4.85 2.85 -15.11
CA ILE A 30 -5.31 4.09 -14.47
C ILE A 30 -4.27 4.47 -13.40
N PRO A 31 -4.16 5.74 -12.97
CA PRO A 31 -3.16 6.18 -12.00
C PRO A 31 -3.51 5.71 -10.56
N VAL A 32 -3.61 4.40 -10.38
CA VAL A 32 -3.90 3.71 -9.13
C VAL A 32 -2.93 2.54 -8.98
N VAL A 33 -2.22 2.53 -7.87
CA VAL A 33 -1.34 1.43 -7.47
C VAL A 33 -2.02 0.66 -6.36
N SER A 34 -2.08 -0.66 -6.47
CA SER A 34 -2.55 -1.52 -5.39
C SER A 34 -1.61 -2.69 -5.19
N PHE A 35 -1.33 -3.02 -3.95
CA PHE A 35 -0.43 -4.09 -3.56
C PHE A 35 -0.91 -4.75 -2.27
N ARG A 36 -0.41 -5.95 -2.01
CA ARG A 36 -0.63 -6.70 -0.77
C ARG A 36 0.70 -7.17 -0.20
N LEU A 37 0.68 -7.73 1.00
CA LEU A 37 1.87 -8.34 1.58
C LEU A 37 2.23 -9.64 0.85
N ALA A 38 3.52 -9.82 0.59
CA ALA A 38 4.07 -11.03 0.00
C ALA A 38 4.25 -12.09 1.09
N GLY A 39 3.49 -13.18 0.96
CA GLY A 39 3.50 -14.32 1.89
C GLY A 39 2.90 -13.98 3.26
N ASP A 40 3.10 -14.89 4.22
CA ASP A 40 2.71 -14.65 5.61
C ASP A 40 3.85 -13.93 6.35
N ARG A 41 3.61 -12.68 6.73
CA ARG A 41 4.55 -11.81 7.44
C ARG A 41 4.26 -11.73 8.95
N GLY A 42 3.16 -12.33 9.41
CA GLY A 42 2.68 -12.18 10.79
C GLY A 42 2.07 -10.81 11.11
N TYR A 43 1.66 -10.07 10.08
CA TYR A 43 0.85 -8.85 10.15
C TYR A 43 0.08 -8.69 8.84
N THR A 44 -0.89 -7.78 8.83
CA THR A 44 -1.85 -7.59 7.75
C THR A 44 -1.66 -6.25 7.03
N GLU A 45 -2.30 -6.10 5.89
CA GLU A 45 -2.37 -4.84 5.14
C GLU A 45 -2.99 -3.70 5.98
N PHE A 46 -3.85 -4.04 6.95
CA PHE A 46 -4.43 -3.08 7.88
C PHE A 46 -3.40 -2.55 8.88
N ASP A 47 -2.47 -3.40 9.33
CA ASP A 47 -1.35 -2.99 10.18
C ASP A 47 -0.40 -2.05 9.43
N VAL A 48 -0.12 -2.35 8.15
CA VAL A 48 0.66 -1.46 7.27
C VAL A 48 -0.05 -0.13 7.07
N SER A 49 -1.36 -0.14 6.80
CA SER A 49 -2.18 1.08 6.69
C SER A 49 -2.13 1.90 7.97
N HIS A 50 -2.19 1.25 9.13
CA HIS A 50 -2.10 1.90 10.43
C HIS A 50 -0.72 2.50 10.68
N GLU A 51 0.36 1.74 10.40
CA GLU A 51 1.73 2.23 10.57
C GLU A 51 2.02 3.41 9.63
N LEU A 52 1.56 3.39 8.38
CA LEU A 52 1.69 4.51 7.45
C LEU A 52 1.05 5.81 7.98
N ARG A 53 0.05 5.74 8.86
CA ARG A 53 -0.55 6.93 9.50
C ARG A 53 0.41 7.62 10.46
N THR A 54 1.38 6.92 11.04
CA THR A 54 2.39 7.53 11.92
C THR A 54 3.31 8.49 11.16
N PHE A 55 3.50 8.23 9.86
CA PHE A 55 4.19 9.10 8.90
C PHE A 55 3.27 10.18 8.28
N GLY A 56 1.98 10.18 8.63
CA GLY A 56 0.98 11.11 8.09
C GLY A 56 0.31 10.65 6.80
N TRP A 57 0.59 9.44 6.31
CA TRP A 57 -0.02 8.90 5.10
C TRP A 57 -1.36 8.21 5.40
N GLN A 58 -2.35 8.49 4.56
CA GLN A 58 -3.65 7.82 4.60
C GLN A 58 -3.78 6.89 3.39
N VAL A 59 -3.20 5.69 3.51
CA VAL A 59 -3.30 4.64 2.48
C VAL A 59 -4.35 3.62 2.94
N PRO A 60 -5.54 3.55 2.31
CA PRO A 60 -6.58 2.62 2.72
C PRO A 60 -6.18 1.17 2.44
N ALA A 61 -6.46 0.30 3.41
CA ALA A 61 -6.50 -1.15 3.23
C ALA A 61 -7.96 -1.63 3.23
N TYR A 62 -8.29 -2.60 2.39
CA TYR A 62 -9.62 -3.23 2.35
C TYR A 62 -9.53 -4.67 1.83
N THR A 63 -10.49 -5.49 2.23
CA THR A 63 -10.67 -6.85 1.68
C THR A 63 -11.42 -6.80 0.36
N MET A 64 -11.02 -7.65 -0.59
CA MET A 64 -11.65 -7.74 -1.90
C MET A 64 -13.10 -8.26 -1.75
N PRO A 65 -14.05 -7.72 -2.53
CA PRO A 65 -15.45 -8.19 -2.52
C PRO A 65 -15.59 -9.59 -3.13
N ASP A 66 -16.75 -10.23 -2.90
CA ASP A 66 -17.24 -11.54 -3.39
C ASP A 66 -16.18 -12.56 -3.92
N ASN A 67 -16.10 -13.72 -3.25
CA ASN A 67 -15.23 -14.86 -3.57
C ASN A 67 -13.71 -14.69 -3.29
N ALA A 68 -13.28 -13.58 -2.67
CA ALA A 68 -11.89 -13.37 -2.24
C ALA A 68 -11.77 -12.57 -0.93
N THR A 69 -12.65 -12.83 0.04
CA THR A 69 -12.71 -12.09 1.33
C THR A 69 -11.44 -12.20 2.16
N ASP A 70 -10.63 -13.23 1.93
CA ASP A 70 -9.36 -13.46 2.62
C ASP A 70 -8.19 -12.65 2.02
N VAL A 71 -8.44 -11.88 0.96
CA VAL A 71 -7.43 -11.06 0.30
C VAL A 71 -7.66 -9.60 0.67
N ALA A 72 -6.77 -9.04 1.48
CA ALA A 72 -6.70 -7.61 1.72
C ALA A 72 -5.62 -6.95 0.83
N VAL A 73 -5.85 -5.69 0.47
CA VAL A 73 -4.95 -4.91 -0.38
C VAL A 73 -4.83 -3.49 0.16
N LEU A 74 -3.68 -2.85 -0.02
CA LEU A 74 -3.53 -1.40 0.08
C LEU A 74 -3.75 -0.76 -1.29
N ARG A 75 -4.38 0.43 -1.33
CA ARG A 75 -4.63 1.17 -2.58
C ARG A 75 -4.19 2.62 -2.49
N ILE A 76 -3.29 3.01 -3.39
CA ILE A 76 -2.79 4.38 -3.55
C ILE A 76 -3.40 4.97 -4.83
N VAL A 77 -4.18 6.04 -4.69
CA VAL A 77 -4.75 6.78 -5.83
C VAL A 77 -3.87 7.99 -6.10
N VAL A 78 -3.20 8.01 -7.26
CA VAL A 78 -2.37 9.12 -7.71
C VAL A 78 -3.25 10.17 -8.39
N ARG A 79 -3.38 11.32 -7.73
CA ARG A 79 -4.23 12.44 -8.16
C ARG A 79 -3.43 13.75 -8.15
N GLU A 80 -4.02 14.79 -8.73
CA GLU A 80 -3.48 16.15 -8.65
C GLU A 80 -3.20 16.52 -7.18
N GLY A 81 -1.93 16.75 -6.85
CA GLY A 81 -1.44 16.96 -5.48
C GLY A 81 -0.44 15.92 -4.97
N LEU A 82 -0.43 14.70 -5.53
CA LEU A 82 0.64 13.73 -5.26
C LEU A 82 1.76 13.91 -6.29
N SER A 83 2.75 14.75 -5.94
CA SER A 83 3.93 14.99 -6.79
C SER A 83 4.85 13.76 -6.82
N ALA A 84 5.80 13.75 -7.76
CA ALA A 84 6.83 12.72 -7.82
C ALA A 84 7.68 12.65 -6.53
N ASP A 85 7.94 13.78 -5.89
CA ASP A 85 8.70 13.81 -4.63
C ASP A 85 7.88 13.27 -3.45
N LEU A 86 6.57 13.57 -3.41
CA LEU A 86 5.68 12.96 -2.43
C LEU A 86 5.53 11.45 -2.66
N ALA A 87 5.55 10.99 -3.91
CA ALA A 87 5.55 9.55 -4.20
C ALA A 87 6.85 8.87 -3.73
N ARG A 88 8.00 9.54 -3.85
CA ARG A 88 9.28 9.05 -3.28
C ARG A 88 9.23 8.99 -1.75
N ALA A 89 8.77 10.07 -1.11
CA ALA A 89 8.61 10.11 0.34
C ALA A 89 7.67 9.00 0.84
N LEU A 90 6.53 8.80 0.17
CA LEU A 90 5.60 7.71 0.47
C LEU A 90 6.25 6.33 0.34
N HIS A 91 7.05 6.12 -0.71
CA HIS A 91 7.78 4.87 -0.89
C HIS A 91 8.77 4.62 0.26
N ASP A 92 9.59 5.62 0.59
CA ASP A 92 10.62 5.49 1.62
C ASP A 92 10.02 5.27 3.02
N ASP A 93 8.91 5.96 3.32
CA ASP A 93 8.14 5.76 4.55
C ASP A 93 7.45 4.39 4.57
N ALA A 94 6.96 3.88 3.42
CA ALA A 94 6.39 2.54 3.33
C ALA A 94 7.42 1.45 3.61
N VAL A 95 8.62 1.55 3.04
CA VAL A 95 9.73 0.62 3.32
C VAL A 95 10.10 0.68 4.81
N THR A 96 10.14 1.88 5.38
CA THR A 96 10.44 2.08 6.81
C THR A 96 9.35 1.46 7.70
N ALA A 97 8.08 1.66 7.37
CA ALA A 97 6.94 1.08 8.08
C ALA A 97 6.97 -0.45 8.07
N LEU A 98 7.22 -1.06 6.90
CA LEU A 98 7.35 -2.51 6.75
C LEU A 98 8.51 -3.06 7.59
N ALA A 99 9.67 -2.41 7.55
CA ALA A 99 10.82 -2.80 8.36
C ALA A 99 10.59 -2.62 9.87
N ALA A 100 9.74 -1.68 10.28
CA ALA A 100 9.33 -1.52 11.67
C ALA A 100 8.41 -2.66 12.11
N LEU A 101 7.40 -3.00 11.30
CA LEU A 101 6.48 -4.10 11.55
C LEU A 101 7.20 -5.45 11.64
N ASP A 102 8.21 -5.69 10.80
CA ASP A 102 9.05 -6.89 10.85
C ASP A 102 9.78 -7.07 12.21
N LYS A 103 10.16 -5.98 12.88
CA LYS A 103 10.83 -6.02 14.19
C LYS A 103 9.85 -6.27 15.33
N VAL A 104 8.62 -5.79 15.18
CA VAL A 104 7.58 -5.91 16.20
C VAL A 104 6.90 -7.28 16.15
N LYS A 105 6.79 -7.90 14.95
CA LYS A 105 6.06 -9.16 14.68
C LYS A 105 4.74 -9.22 15.47
N PRO A 106 3.71 -8.46 15.09
CA PRO A 106 2.56 -8.31 15.95
C PRO A 106 1.72 -9.60 15.94
N GLY A 107 1.61 -10.27 17.09
CA GLY A 107 0.56 -11.26 17.34
C GLY A 107 -0.84 -10.63 17.46
N GLY A 108 -1.07 -9.46 16.87
CA GLY A 108 -2.26 -8.63 17.06
C GLY A 108 -2.91 -8.31 15.73
N HIS A 109 -4.09 -8.88 15.51
CA HIS A 109 -4.95 -8.54 14.38
C HIS A 109 -5.60 -7.18 14.68
N PHE A 110 -5.37 -6.16 13.85
CA PHE A 110 -6.24 -4.99 13.83
C PHE A 110 -7.54 -5.35 13.10
N ASP A 111 -8.61 -5.56 13.87
CA ASP A 111 -9.95 -5.74 13.32
C ASP A 111 -10.46 -4.37 12.84
N ALA A 112 -10.21 -4.04 11.57
CA ALA A 112 -10.56 -2.73 11.01
C ALA A 112 -11.76 -2.81 10.06
N GLN A 113 -12.82 -2.11 10.46
CA GLN A 113 -14.09 -1.93 9.74
C GLN A 113 -13.90 -1.47 8.29
N HIS A 114 -14.63 -2.12 7.39
CA HIS A 114 -14.72 -1.82 5.96
C HIS A 114 -14.94 -0.33 5.68
N PHE A 115 -13.98 0.31 4.99
CA PHE A 115 -14.24 1.55 4.27
C PHE A 115 -14.55 1.23 2.81
N ALA A 116 -15.82 0.95 2.53
CA ALA A 116 -16.35 0.97 1.16
C ALA A 116 -16.73 2.42 0.81
N HIS A 117 -16.26 2.91 -0.35
CA HIS A 117 -16.71 4.16 -0.96
C HIS A 117 -17.51 3.83 -2.21
#